data_AF-B9LVV7-F1
#
_entry.id   AF-B9LVV7-F1
#
_cell.length_a   1.000
_cell.length_b   1.000
_cell.length_c   1.000
_cell.angle_alpha   90.00
_cell.angle_beta   90.00
_cell.angle_gamma   90.00
#
_symmetry.space_group_name_H-M   'P 1'
#
loop_
_entity.id
_entity.type
_entity.pdbx_description
1 polymer ?
#
loop_
_entity_poly.entity_id
_entity_poly.type
_entity_poly.pdbx_seq_one_letter_code
_entity_poly.pdbx_strand_id
1 'polypeptide(L)' 'MSAADESIRSKAIGAGIGIGVGIGAGWGIVMALIMDGDISIGITIGAGAGLIIALVSGAAVYQTVATE' A
#
# COMPACT_ATOMS: atom_id res chain seq x y z
N MET A 1 16.95 16.94 -17.36
CA MET A 1 15.73 16.12 -17.40
C MET A 1 15.70 15.00 -16.36
N SER A 2 16.82 14.39 -15.93
CA SER A 2 16.82 13.26 -14.98
C SER A 2 16.20 13.53 -13.59
N ALA A 3 16.40 14.71 -12.99
CA ALA A 3 15.89 14.99 -11.63
C ALA A 3 14.34 15.12 -11.56
N ALA A 4 13.69 15.50 -12.66
CA ALA A 4 12.23 15.66 -12.69
C ALA A 4 11.51 14.29 -12.74
N ASP A 5 12.03 13.35 -13.54
CA ASP A 5 11.48 11.99 -13.64
C ASP A 5 11.66 11.20 -12.33
N GLU A 6 12.79 11.37 -11.64
CA GLU A 6 13.04 10.78 -10.32
C GLU A 6 12.01 11.25 -9.29
N SER A 7 11.71 12.55 -9.28
CA SER A 7 10.73 13.16 -8.38
C SER A 7 9.31 12.63 -8.64
N ILE A 8 8.90 12.56 -9.90
CA ILE A 8 7.57 12.03 -10.29
C ILE A 8 7.45 10.56 -9.88
N ARG A 9 8.48 9.76 -10.14
CA ARG A 9 8.53 8.33 -9.76
C ARG A 9 8.45 8.16 -8.24
N SER A 10 9.28 8.90 -7.49
CA SER A 10 9.27 8.84 -6.02
C SER A 10 7.91 9.23 -5.45
N LYS A 11 7.25 10.25 -6.02
CA LYS A 11 5.93 10.69 -5.57
C LYS A 11 4.85 9.65 -5.87
N ALA A 12 4.90 9.01 -7.05
CA ALA A 12 3.98 7.93 -7.41
C ALA A 12 4.14 6.71 -6.49
N ILE A 13 5.39 6.31 -6.18
CA ILE A 13 5.68 5.22 -5.23
C ILE A 13 5.14 5.56 -3.84
N GLY A 14 5.45 6.77 -3.34
CA GLY A 14 4.95 7.23 -2.04
C GLY A 14 3.43 7.27 -1.97
N ALA A 15 2.77 7.71 -3.04
CA ALA A 15 1.31 7.71 -3.14
C ALA A 15 0.73 6.28 -3.13
N GLY A 16 1.32 5.36 -3.91
CA GLY A 16 0.87 3.96 -3.96
C GLY A 16 0.98 3.27 -2.61
N ILE A 17 2.11 3.45 -1.91
CA ILE A 17 2.33 2.93 -0.55
C ILE A 17 1.32 3.55 0.42
N GLY A 18 1.17 4.88 0.40
CA GLY A 18 0.25 5.58 1.29
C GLY A 18 -1.21 5.16 1.10
N ILE A 19 -1.65 4.97 -0.14
CA ILE A 19 -2.99 4.48 -0.46
C ILE A 19 -3.18 3.05 0.04
N GLY A 20 -2.23 2.15 -0.25
CA GLY A 20 -2.31 0.76 0.20
C GLY A 20 -2.38 0.63 1.72
N VAL A 21 -1.49 1.33 2.43
CA VAL A 21 -1.48 1.37 3.90
C VAL A 21 -2.76 1.98 4.45
N GLY A 22 -3.22 3.11 3.90
CA GLY A 22 -4.41 3.81 4.38
C GLY A 22 -5.68 2.98 4.20
N ILE A 23 -5.89 2.41 3.02
CA ILE A 23 -7.04 1.54 2.74
C ILE A 23 -6.96 0.27 3.59
N GLY A 24 -5.78 -0.34 3.69
CA GLY A 24 -5.56 -1.54 4.50
C GLY A 24 -5.86 -1.30 5.98
N ALA A 25 -5.37 -0.18 6.54
CA ALA A 25 -5.66 0.22 7.92
C ALA A 25 -7.16 0.47 8.13
N GLY A 26 -7.81 1.20 7.21
CA GLY A 26 -9.24 1.45 7.26
C GLY A 26 -10.07 0.16 7.25
N TRP A 27 -9.74 -0.78 6.36
CA TRP A 27 -10.38 -2.09 6.33
C TRP A 27 -10.11 -2.92 7.59
N GLY A 28 -8.89 -2.87 8.12
CA GLY A 28 -8.50 -3.53 9.36
C GLY A 28 -9.29 -3.04 10.57
N ILE A 29 -9.57 -1.73 10.65
CA ILE A 29 -10.45 -1.15 11.66
C ILE A 29 -11.87 -1.73 11.53
N VAL A 30 -12.42 -1.74 10.32
CA VAL A 30 -13.76 -2.29 10.06
C VAL A 30 -13.84 -3.74 10.55
N MET A 31 -12.84 -4.56 10.26
CA MET A 31 -12.82 -5.95 10.71
C MET A 31 -12.67 -6.10 12.22
N ALA A 32 -11.82 -5.29 12.86
CA ALA A 32 -11.71 -5.31 14.32
C ALA A 32 -13.06 -4.97 14.98
N LEU A 33 -13.79 -3.98 14.45
CA LEU A 33 -15.10 -3.60 14.97
C LEU A 33 -16.16 -4.71 14.77
N ILE A 34 -16.16 -5.38 13.62
CA ILE A 34 -17.11 -6.48 13.34
C ILE A 34 -16.84 -7.70 14.22
N MET A 35 -15.58 -7.97 14.53
CA MET A 35 -15.15 -9.14 15.31
C MET A 35 -15.05 -8.87 16.82
N ASP A 36 -15.45 -7.68 17.29
CA ASP A 36 -15.23 -7.20 18.67
C ASP A 36 -13.78 -7.37 19.15
N GLY A 37 -12.84 -7.18 18.21
CA GLY A 37 -11.40 -7.32 18.41
C GLY A 37 -10.71 -5.99 18.70
N ASP A 38 -9.43 -6.06 19.08
CA ASP A 38 -8.62 -4.87 19.33
C ASP A 38 -8.36 -4.10 18.02
N ILE A 39 -8.80 -2.84 17.99
CA ILE A 39 -8.61 -1.91 16.87
C ILE A 39 -7.12 -1.74 16.55
N SER A 40 -6.24 -1.74 17.55
CA SER A 40 -4.79 -1.59 17.38
C SER A 40 -4.21 -2.75 16.57
N ILE A 41 -4.71 -3.97 16.81
CA ILE A 41 -4.34 -5.16 16.04
C ILE A 41 -4.90 -5.06 14.63
N GLY A 42 -6.17 -4.66 14.49
CA GLY A 42 -6.82 -4.44 13.20
C GLY A 42 -6.05 -3.43 12.32
N ILE A 43 -5.67 -2.29 12.89
CA ILE A 43 -4.85 -1.27 12.21
C ILE A 43 -3.50 -1.85 11.80
N THR A 44 -2.80 -2.51 12.72
CA THR A 44 -1.45 -3.02 12.47
C THR A 44 -1.45 -4.07 11.35
N ILE A 45 -2.36 -5.05 11.44
CA ILE A 45 -2.47 -6.12 10.44
C ILE A 45 -3.01 -5.55 9.12
N GLY A 46 -4.03 -4.70 9.16
CA GLY A 46 -4.61 -4.09 7.97
C GLY A 46 -3.62 -3.21 7.22
N ALA A 47 -2.92 -2.32 7.92
CA ALA A 47 -1.87 -1.47 7.36
C ALA A 47 -0.72 -2.30 6.78
N GLY A 48 -0.29 -3.35 7.50
CA GLY A 48 0.76 -4.25 7.06
C GLY A 48 0.38 -5.03 5.79
N ALA A 49 -0.82 -5.59 5.76
CA ALA A 49 -1.35 -6.28 4.58
C ALA A 49 -1.48 -5.32 3.40
N GLY A 50 -2.01 -4.11 3.62
CA GLY A 50 -2.14 -3.06 2.61
C GLY A 50 -0.78 -2.62 2.03
N LEU A 51 0.25 -2.51 2.88
CA LEU A 51 1.62 -2.24 2.46
C LEU A 51 2.15 -3.34 1.55
N ILE A 52 2.04 -4.60 1.97
CA ILE A 52 2.54 -5.75 1.21
C ILE A 52 1.86 -5.80 -0.16
N ILE A 53 0.54 -5.62 -0.21
CA ILE A 53 -0.23 -5.61 -1.46
C ILE A 53 0.23 -4.48 -2.38
N ALA A 54 0.45 -3.27 -1.85
CA ALA A 54 0.94 -2.15 -2.65
C ALA A 54 2.32 -2.43 -3.27
N LEU A 55 3.24 -3.03 -2.49
CA LEU A 55 4.57 -3.39 -2.97
C LEU A 55 4.52 -4.48 -4.04
N VAL A 56 3.76 -5.56 -3.79
CA VAL A 56 3.62 -6.67 -4.74
C VAL A 56 2.96 -6.20 -6.03
N SER A 57 1.91 -5.39 -5.94
CA SER A 57 1.22 -4.85 -7.12
C SER A 57 2.14 -3.92 -7.93
N GLY A 58 2.90 -3.05 -7.26
CA GLY A 58 3.89 -2.20 -7.93
C GLY A 58 5.00 -3.00 -8.61
N ALA A 59 5.51 -4.05 -7.94
CA ALA A 59 6.51 -4.94 -8.52
C ALA A 59 5.98 -5.74 -9.71
N ALA A 60 4.74 -6.23 -9.63
CA ALA A 60 4.08 -6.94 -10.72
C ALA A 60 3.93 -6.04 -11.96
N VAL A 61 3.43 -4.80 -11.77
CA VAL A 61 3.30 -3.82 -12.87
C VAL A 61 4.67 -3.45 -13.46
N TYR A 62 5.70 -3.31 -12.61
CA TYR A 62 7.06 -3.06 -13.11
C TYR A 62 7.57 -4.22 -13.96
N GLN A 63 7.36 -5.47 -13.52
CA GLN A 63 7.76 -6.64 -14.30
C GLN A 63 7.02 -6.70 -15.64
N THR A 64 5.70 -6.52 -15.67
CA THR A 64 4.94 -6.59 -16.93
C THR A 64 5.47 -5.59 -17.95
N VAL A 65 5.77 -4.35 -17.53
CA VAL A 65 6.30 -3.30 -18.41
C VAL A 65 7.76 -3.57 -18.81
N ALA A 66 8.56 -4.23 -17.97
CA ALA A 66 9.97 -4.52 -18.25
C ALA A 66 10.19 -5.76 -19.12
N THR A 67 9.19 -6.66 -19.19
CA THR A 67 9.25 -7.90 -19.98
C THR A 67 8.58 -7.82 -21.36
N GLU A 68 7.97 -6.67 -21.69
CA GLU A 68 7.54 -6.30 -23.05
C GLU A 68 8.69 -5.60 -23.81
#